data_AF-A0A314W8Q5-F1
#
_entry.id   AF-A0A314W8Q5-F1
#
_cell.length_a   1.000
_cell.length_b   1.000
_cell.length_c   1.000
_cell.angle_alpha   90.00
_cell.angle_beta   90.00
_cell.angle_gamma   90.00
#
_symmetry.space_group_name_H-M   'P 1'
#
loop_
_entity.id
_entity.type
_entity.pdbx_description
1 polymer ?
#
loop_
_entity_poly.entity_id
_entity_poly.type
_entity_poly.pdbx_seq_one_letter_code
_entity_poly.pdbx_strand_id
1 'polypeptide(L)'
;KLSMILYDEFNGNVPENFEDLERLPGVGHKTASVVMSQGFGHPAFPVDTHIHRLAQRWGLTKGKNVIQTENDLKGLFPSKKWNKLHLQIIFYGRSQCTARGCDGTVCEICKTCYPKRNKPCKTNKA
;
A
#
# COMPACT_ATOMS: atom_id res chain seq x y z
N LYS A 1 -10.68 5.82 24.32
CA LYS A 1 -9.81 6.99 24.07
C LYS A 1 -10.07 7.57 22.69
N LEU A 2 -9.78 6.87 21.58
CA LEU A 2 -10.12 7.36 20.23
C LEU A 2 -11.61 7.73 20.08
N SER A 3 -12.52 6.82 20.47
CA SER A 3 -13.96 7.06 20.42
C SER A 3 -14.44 8.25 21.26
N MET A 4 -13.75 8.56 22.38
CA MET A 4 -14.06 9.73 23.21
C MET A 4 -13.65 11.01 22.49
N ILE A 5 -12.45 11.05 21.90
CA ILE A 5 -11.98 12.21 21.12
C ILE A 5 -12.93 12.49 19.95
N LEU A 6 -13.38 11.45 19.23
CA LEU A 6 -14.36 11.65 18.16
C LEU A 6 -15.67 12.26 18.68
N TYR A 7 -16.16 11.79 19.82
CA TYR A 7 -17.39 12.32 20.41
C TYR A 7 -17.22 13.78 20.89
N ASP A 8 -16.15 14.05 21.64
CA ASP A 8 -15.91 15.33 22.31
C ASP A 8 -15.43 16.43 21.34
N GLU A 9 -14.53 16.12 20.40
CA GLU A 9 -13.88 17.10 19.52
C GLU A 9 -14.46 17.12 18.11
N PHE A 10 -15.03 16.01 17.63
CA PHE A 10 -15.52 15.85 16.25
C PHE A 10 -17.03 15.55 16.16
N ASN A 11 -17.78 15.74 17.24
CA ASN A 11 -19.23 15.53 17.31
C ASN A 11 -19.67 14.14 16.81
N GLY A 12 -18.87 13.12 17.12
CA GLY A 12 -19.07 11.72 16.72
C GLY A 12 -18.70 11.40 15.27
N ASN A 13 -18.21 12.36 14.48
CA ASN A 13 -17.85 12.15 13.07
C ASN A 13 -16.36 11.86 12.91
N VAL A 14 -16.01 11.04 11.92
CA VAL A 14 -14.62 10.84 11.54
C VAL A 14 -14.15 12.06 10.75
N PRO A 15 -13.01 12.69 11.09
CA PRO A 15 -12.50 13.84 10.35
C PRO A 15 -12.00 13.44 8.95
N GLU A 16 -12.27 14.31 7.96
CA GLU A 16 -11.88 14.15 6.55
C GLU A 16 -10.59 14.94 6.23
N ASN A 17 -9.60 14.87 7.11
CA ASN A 17 -8.28 15.47 6.85
C ASN A 17 -7.16 14.69 7.54
N PHE A 18 -5.96 14.74 6.97
CA PHE A 18 -4.83 13.94 7.46
C PHE A 18 -4.36 14.36 8.86
N GLU A 19 -4.29 15.66 9.13
CA GLU A 19 -3.76 16.19 10.39
C GLU A 19 -4.60 15.70 11.59
N ASP A 20 -5.93 15.84 11.51
CA ASP A 20 -6.83 15.39 12.56
C ASP A 20 -6.90 13.87 12.67
N LEU A 21 -6.88 13.15 11.54
CA LEU A 21 -6.83 11.69 11.56
C LEU A 21 -5.57 11.19 12.25
N GLU A 22 -4.40 11.75 11.95
CA GLU A 22 -3.11 11.34 12.55
C GLU A 22 -2.96 11.74 14.03
N ARG A 23 -3.73 12.74 14.49
CA ARG A 23 -3.82 13.07 15.92
C ARG A 23 -4.57 12.01 16.73
N LEU A 24 -5.40 11.18 16.08
CA LEU A 24 -6.15 10.14 16.78
C LEU A 24 -5.21 9.02 17.30
N PRO A 25 -5.37 8.59 18.57
CA PRO A 25 -4.52 7.53 19.13
C PRO A 25 -4.60 6.23 18.33
N GLY A 26 -3.46 5.78 17.80
CA GLY A 26 -3.35 4.54 17.02
C GLY A 26 -3.56 4.71 15.51
N VAL A 27 -3.81 5.95 15.04
CA VAL A 27 -3.92 6.26 13.60
C VAL A 27 -2.60 6.87 13.13
N GLY A 28 -1.78 6.07 12.46
CA GLY A 28 -0.61 6.58 11.74
C GLY A 28 -0.94 6.95 10.29
N HIS A 29 0.04 7.54 9.58
CA HIS A 29 -0.10 8.01 8.19
C HIS A 29 -0.75 6.98 7.24
N LYS A 30 -0.38 5.70 7.36
CA LYS A 30 -0.97 4.62 6.55
C LYS A 30 -2.44 4.39 6.86
N THR A 31 -2.84 4.43 8.13
CA THR A 31 -4.24 4.27 8.54
C THR A 31 -5.05 5.47 8.09
N ALA A 32 -4.55 6.70 8.30
CA ALA A 32 -5.19 7.92 7.82
C ALA A 32 -5.38 7.88 6.29
N SER A 33 -4.37 7.45 5.54
CA SER A 33 -4.46 7.29 4.08
C SER A 33 -5.52 6.29 3.64
N VAL A 34 -5.70 5.19 4.38
CA VAL A 34 -6.77 4.20 4.09
C VAL A 34 -8.14 4.80 4.38
N VAL A 35 -8.30 5.56 5.47
CA VAL A 35 -9.57 6.24 5.79
C VAL A 35 -9.90 7.28 4.72
N MET A 36 -8.93 8.14 4.35
CA MET A 36 -9.10 9.14 3.29
C MET A 36 -9.49 8.51 1.95
N SER A 37 -8.87 7.38 1.59
CA SER A 37 -9.17 6.71 0.31
C SER A 37 -10.45 5.90 0.31
N GLN A 38 -10.65 5.01 1.28
CA GLN A 38 -11.75 4.05 1.31
C GLN A 38 -13.01 4.63 1.96
N GLY A 39 -12.86 5.49 2.96
CA GLY A 39 -13.98 6.13 3.66
C GLY A 39 -14.51 7.36 2.92
N PHE A 40 -13.61 8.23 2.47
CA PHE A 40 -13.96 9.53 1.88
C PHE A 40 -13.76 9.63 0.36
N GLY A 41 -13.11 8.64 -0.26
CA GLY A 41 -12.92 8.61 -1.72
C GLY A 41 -11.81 9.53 -2.23
N HIS A 42 -11.02 10.14 -1.36
CA HIS A 42 -9.86 10.93 -1.78
C HIS A 42 -8.81 10.05 -2.47
N PRO A 43 -8.08 10.58 -3.47
CA PRO A 43 -6.99 9.86 -4.07
C PRO A 43 -5.82 9.75 -3.08
N ALA A 44 -5.66 8.57 -2.47
CA ALA A 44 -4.49 8.22 -1.69
C ALA A 44 -3.94 6.87 -2.13
N PHE A 45 -2.63 6.67 -1.98
CA PHE A 45 -1.99 5.39 -2.27
C PHE A 45 -1.28 4.88 -1.01
N PRO A 46 -2.02 4.34 -0.03
CA PRO A 46 -1.40 3.84 1.18
C PRO A 46 -0.43 2.71 0.83
N VAL A 47 0.81 2.81 1.29
CA VAL A 47 1.81 1.75 1.09
C VAL A 47 1.96 0.95 2.38
N ASP A 48 1.71 -0.36 2.30
CA ASP A 48 1.94 -1.31 3.38
C ASP A 48 3.12 -2.24 3.07
N THR A 49 3.34 -3.24 3.93
CA THR A 49 4.43 -4.22 3.75
C THR A 49 4.25 -5.11 2.50
N HIS A 50 3.02 -5.33 2.03
CA HIS A 50 2.76 -6.05 0.79
C HIS A 50 3.13 -5.20 -0.41
N ILE A 51 2.60 -3.97 -0.48
CA ILE A 51 2.84 -3.04 -1.57
C ILE A 51 4.32 -2.69 -1.66
N HIS A 52 4.97 -2.37 -0.54
CA HIS A 52 6.40 -2.03 -0.53
C HIS A 52 7.26 -3.17 -1.09
N ARG A 53 7.05 -4.40 -0.59
CA ARG A 53 7.75 -5.60 -1.05
C ARG A 53 7.50 -5.86 -2.54
N LEU A 54 6.25 -5.74 -2.99
CA LEU A 54 5.89 -6.00 -4.37
C LEU A 54 6.41 -4.93 -5.33
N ALA A 55 6.34 -3.66 -4.95
CA ALA A 55 6.88 -2.56 -5.72
C ALA A 55 8.39 -2.76 -5.97
N GLN A 56 9.14 -3.15 -4.95
CA GLN A 56 10.55 -3.51 -5.10
C GLN A 56 10.74 -4.76 -5.99
N ARG A 57 9.96 -5.82 -5.72
CA ARG A 57 10.05 -7.10 -6.45
C ARG A 57 9.73 -6.96 -7.95
N TRP A 58 8.85 -6.03 -8.31
CA TRP A 58 8.44 -5.74 -9.68
C TRP A 58 9.26 -4.62 -10.33
N GLY A 59 10.22 -4.04 -9.61
CA GLY A 59 11.08 -2.97 -10.14
C GLY A 59 10.38 -1.63 -10.28
N LEU A 60 9.25 -1.41 -9.60
CA LEU A 60 8.51 -0.14 -9.59
C LEU A 60 9.20 0.91 -8.71
N THR A 61 10.05 0.49 -7.77
CA THR A 61 10.78 1.39 -6.88
C THR A 61 12.14 0.77 -6.51
N LYS A 62 13.13 1.62 -6.26
CA LYS A 62 14.38 1.27 -5.56
C LYS A 62 14.39 1.82 -4.12
N GLY A 63 13.25 2.33 -3.66
CA GLY A 63 13.13 3.02 -2.40
C GLY A 63 13.38 2.09 -1.23
N LYS A 64 14.16 2.59 -0.26
CA LYS A 64 14.53 1.83 0.94
C LYS A 64 13.49 1.92 2.06
N ASN A 65 12.53 2.84 1.92
CA ASN A 65 11.48 3.07 2.89
C ASN A 65 10.12 3.25 2.19
N VAL A 66 9.07 3.21 3.01
CA VAL A 66 7.67 3.28 2.58
C VAL A 66 7.36 4.63 1.92
N ILE A 67 7.87 5.74 2.47
CA ILE A 67 7.64 7.09 1.96
C ILE A 67 8.16 7.25 0.53
N GLN A 68 9.39 6.78 0.28
CA GLN A 68 9.98 6.82 -1.06
C GLN A 68 9.19 5.93 -2.04
N THR A 69 8.76 4.75 -1.58
CA THR A 69 7.94 3.87 -2.40
C THR A 69 6.59 4.49 -2.75
N GLU A 70 5.95 5.16 -1.80
CA GLU A 70 4.69 5.87 -2.04
C GLU A 70 4.86 6.97 -3.10
N ASN A 71 5.91 7.78 -2.97
CA ASN A 71 6.22 8.83 -3.94
C ASN A 71 6.47 8.26 -5.35
N ASP A 72 7.27 7.18 -5.45
CA ASP A 72 7.54 6.51 -6.72
C ASP A 72 6.24 5.98 -7.35
N LEU A 73 5.40 5.30 -6.57
CA LEU A 73 4.13 4.73 -7.07
C LEU A 73 3.12 5.80 -7.46
N LYS A 74 3.05 6.92 -6.72
CA LYS A 74 2.23 8.08 -7.10
C LYS A 74 2.71 8.72 -8.40
N GLY A 75 4.01 8.72 -8.67
CA GLY A 75 4.59 9.19 -9.93
C GLY A 75 4.34 8.24 -11.11
N LEU A 76 4.23 6.92 -10.86
CA LEU A 76 4.03 5.91 -11.90
C LEU A 76 2.57 5.73 -12.33
N PHE A 77 1.63 5.89 -11.41
CA PHE A 77 0.22 5.59 -11.65
C PHE A 77 -0.67 6.84 -11.60
N PRO A 78 -1.68 6.97 -12.46
CA PRO A 78 -2.62 8.09 -12.40
C PRO A 78 -3.46 8.04 -11.11
N SER A 79 -3.69 9.20 -10.50
CA SER A 79 -4.38 9.34 -9.20
C SER A 79 -5.75 8.67 -9.13
N LYS A 80 -6.50 8.72 -10.24
CA LYS A 80 -7.81 8.06 -10.39
C LYS A 80 -7.78 6.54 -10.18
N LYS A 81 -6.60 5.91 -10.32
CA LYS A 81 -6.44 4.45 -10.16
C LYS A 81 -5.87 4.06 -8.80
N TRP A 82 -5.42 4.99 -7.97
CA TRP A 82 -4.68 4.68 -6.74
C TRP A 82 -5.44 3.77 -5.79
N ASN A 83 -6.69 4.10 -5.46
CA ASN A 83 -7.51 3.30 -4.54
C ASN A 83 -7.73 1.87 -5.06
N LYS A 84 -7.99 1.72 -6.36
CA LYS A 84 -8.17 0.41 -7.01
C LYS A 84 -6.88 -0.40 -7.04
N LEU A 85 -5.77 0.24 -7.41
CA LEU A 85 -4.45 -0.40 -7.48
C LEU A 85 -3.98 -0.84 -6.10
N HIS A 86 -4.18 -0.02 -5.07
CA HIS A 86 -3.86 -0.34 -3.68
C HIS A 86 -4.46 -1.71 -3.29
N LEU A 87 -5.77 -1.89 -3.51
CA LEU A 87 -6.46 -3.15 -3.21
C LEU A 87 -5.96 -4.30 -4.10
N GLN A 88 -5.83 -4.08 -5.41
CA GLN A 88 -5.38 -5.11 -6.36
C GLN A 88 -3.99 -5.65 -5.99
N ILE A 89 -3.04 -4.77 -5.66
CA ILE A 89 -1.68 -5.17 -5.28
C ILE A 89 -1.70 -5.95 -3.96
N ILE A 90 -2.50 -5.53 -2.97
CA ILE A 90 -2.64 -6.27 -1.71
C ILE A 90 -3.21 -7.67 -1.95
N PHE A 91 -4.32 -7.78 -2.68
CA PHE A 91 -4.95 -9.08 -2.96
C PHE A 91 -4.00 -10.02 -3.72
N TYR A 92 -3.31 -9.49 -4.72
CA TYR A 92 -2.32 -10.27 -5.48
C TYR A 92 -1.13 -10.69 -4.60
N GLY A 93 -0.65 -9.80 -3.74
CA GLY A 93 0.44 -10.07 -2.80
C GLY A 93 0.11 -11.05 -1.69
N ARG A 94 -1.17 -11.30 -1.44
CA ARG A 94 -1.64 -12.30 -0.47
C ARG A 94 -1.91 -13.65 -1.10
N SER A 95 -2.43 -13.68 -2.32
CA SER A 95 -2.84 -14.92 -3.00
C SER A 95 -1.76 -15.51 -3.92
N GLN A 96 -1.08 -14.67 -4.71
CA GLN A 96 -0.19 -15.11 -5.79
C GLN A 96 1.29 -14.84 -5.48
N CYS A 97 1.61 -13.61 -5.06
CA CYS A 97 3.00 -13.15 -4.88
C CYS A 97 3.34 -12.96 -3.40
N THR A 98 3.26 -14.06 -2.65
CA THR A 98 3.38 -14.05 -1.18
C THR A 98 4.78 -13.67 -0.70
N ALA A 99 4.88 -13.34 0.59
CA ALA A 99 6.16 -13.07 1.25
C ALA A 99 7.01 -14.35 1.43
N ARG A 100 6.36 -15.48 1.72
CA ARG A 100 7.01 -16.76 2.08
C ARG A 100 7.62 -17.50 0.89
N GLY A 101 7.15 -17.20 -0.32
CA GLY A 101 7.67 -17.76 -1.56
C GLY A 101 6.80 -17.30 -2.72
N CYS A 102 7.40 -16.65 -3.70
CA CYS A 102 6.78 -16.39 -4.98
C CYS A 102 7.63 -17.09 -6.04
N ASP A 103 7.03 -18.04 -6.75
CA ASP A 103 7.65 -18.56 -7.95
C ASP A 103 7.54 -17.53 -9.06
N GLY A 104 8.59 -16.72 -9.18
CA GLY A 104 8.70 -15.67 -10.19
C GLY A 104 8.69 -16.18 -11.64
N THR A 105 8.70 -17.50 -11.87
CA THR A 105 8.54 -18.11 -13.19
C THR A 105 7.08 -18.50 -13.50
N VAL A 106 6.22 -18.55 -12.48
CA VAL A 106 4.79 -18.87 -12.62
C VAL A 106 3.92 -17.64 -12.35
N CYS A 107 4.31 -16.80 -11.38
CA CYS A 107 3.64 -15.56 -11.03
C CYS A 107 3.53 -14.64 -12.25
N GLU A 108 2.30 -14.41 -12.69
CA GLU A 108 1.96 -13.65 -13.91
C GLU A 108 2.65 -12.29 -13.96
N ILE A 109 2.52 -11.47 -12.90
CA ILE A 109 3.12 -10.13 -12.88
C ILE A 109 4.65 -10.24 -12.87
N CYS A 110 5.23 -11.17 -12.11
CA CYS A 110 6.68 -11.35 -12.12
C CYS A 110 7.22 -11.81 -13.47
N LYS A 111 6.48 -12.65 -14.19
CA LYS A 111 6.80 -13.10 -15.55
C LYS A 111 6.76 -11.93 -16.54
N THR A 112 5.75 -11.07 -16.41
CA THR A 112 5.63 -9.85 -17.22
C THR A 112 6.76 -8.87 -16.93
N CYS A 113 7.09 -8.64 -15.66
CA CYS A 113 8.19 -7.75 -15.28
C CYS A 113 9.58 -8.33 -15.66
N TYR A 114 9.74 -9.65 -15.65
CA TYR A 114 11.02 -10.33 -15.89
C TYR A 114 10.85 -11.56 -16.79
N PRO A 115 10.56 -11.39 -18.09
CA PRO A 115 10.21 -12.50 -18.99
C PRO A 115 11.34 -13.50 -19.22
N LYS A 116 12.60 -13.06 -19.09
CA LYS A 116 13.80 -13.92 -19.23
C LYS A 116 14.15 -14.69 -17.97
N ARG A 117 13.36 -14.58 -16.89
CA ARG A 117 13.64 -15.24 -15.61
C ARG A 117 13.42 -16.75 -15.74
N ASN A 118 14.49 -17.52 -15.56
CA ASN A 118 14.49 -18.98 -15.59
C ASN A 118 14.64 -19.62 -14.19
N LYS A 119 14.77 -18.82 -13.13
CA LYS A 119 14.87 -19.27 -11.74
C LYS A 119 13.88 -18.52 -10.85
N PRO A 120 13.33 -19.14 -9.80
CA PRO A 120 12.45 -18.46 -8.85
C PRO A 120 13.11 -17.20 -8.25
N CYS A 121 12.29 -16.20 -7.95
CA CYS A 121 12.77 -14.97 -7.30
C CYS A 121 13.34 -15.32 -5.92
N LYS A 122 14.62 -15.03 -5.68
CA LYS A 122 15.21 -15.17 -4.34
C LYS A 122 14.64 -14.06 -3.46
N THR A 123 13.73 -14.43 -2.58
CA THR A 123 13.21 -13.54 -1.55
C THR A 123 14.07 -13.71 -0.32
N ASN A 124 14.72 -12.66 0.15
CA ASN A 124 15.29 -12.67 1.51
C ASN A 124 14.11 -12.86 2.45
N LYS A 125 13.99 -14.07 3.03
CA LYS A 125 13.02 -14.32 4.09
C LYS A 125 13.36 -13.35 5.21
N ALA A 126 12.41 -12.50 5.57
CA ALA A 126 12.45 -11.79 6.85
C ALA A 126 12.30 -12.82 7.97
#